data_AF-A0A1F8AT32-F1
#
_entry.id   AF-A0A1F8AT32-F1
#
_cell.length_a   1.000
_cell.length_b   1.000
_cell.length_c   1.000
_cell.angle_alpha   90.00
_cell.angle_beta   90.00
_cell.angle_gamma   90.00
#
_symmetry.space_group_name_H-M   'P 1'
#
loop_
_entity.id
_entity.type
_entity.pdbx_description
1 polymer ?
#
loop_
_entity_poly.entity_id
_entity_poly.type
_entity_poly.pdbx_seq_one_letter_code
_entity_poly.pdbx_strand_id
1 'polypeptide(L)'
;MTKWTKNYVSVKKKAPKINPDPPIFDLEVRNPITYIRNWWKKIIGNEGVEIKVKVRPITTLLIVALVLTGTYGLGVITAFLAKVPYIKDVLPTPAPVVTPTPTTSPWKETAFSGTLRYSSVTSKYYLTTTSAEAITLEVPPSVDVARLVGKRIFAAGKYNKLTDVLIVSDISGLAILPTSPQPIPTVFPSPSPSDSPIPGQL
;
A
#
# COMPACT_ATOMS: atom_id res chain seq x y z
N MET A 1 80.61 -25.18 -16.44
CA MET A 1 79.25 -24.74 -16.02
C MET A 1 79.15 -23.24 -16.22
N THR A 2 78.11 -22.84 -16.94
CA THR A 2 78.04 -21.61 -17.76
C THR A 2 77.81 -20.35 -16.92
N LYS A 3 78.76 -19.41 -16.97
CA LYS A 3 78.62 -18.08 -16.35
C LYS A 3 77.73 -17.19 -17.22
N TRP A 4 76.54 -16.88 -16.74
CA TRP A 4 75.67 -15.88 -17.37
C TRP A 4 76.14 -14.47 -17.02
N THR A 5 76.74 -13.78 -17.98
CA THR A 5 77.04 -12.35 -17.90
C THR A 5 75.75 -11.57 -18.15
N LYS A 6 75.18 -10.93 -17.12
CA LYS A 6 74.05 -10.01 -17.27
C LYS A 6 74.56 -8.71 -17.89
N ASN A 7 74.29 -8.51 -19.18
CA ASN A 7 74.47 -7.21 -19.84
C ASN A 7 73.37 -6.26 -19.34
N TYR A 8 73.75 -5.23 -18.60
CA TYR A 8 72.83 -4.16 -18.19
C TYR A 8 72.66 -3.19 -19.35
N VAL A 9 71.48 -3.17 -19.96
CA VAL A 9 71.09 -2.10 -20.88
C VAL A 9 70.76 -0.87 -20.04
N SER A 10 71.66 0.11 -19.99
CA SER A 10 71.39 1.42 -19.38
C SER A 10 70.44 2.21 -20.28
N VAL A 11 69.14 2.11 -20.01
CA VAL A 11 68.15 3.00 -20.61
C VAL A 11 68.32 4.38 -19.97
N LYS A 12 68.99 5.30 -20.68
CA LYS A 12 68.98 6.73 -20.32
C LYS A 12 67.54 7.23 -20.42
N LYS A 13 66.82 7.27 -19.31
CA LYS A 13 65.54 7.99 -19.22
C LYS A 13 65.84 9.48 -19.42
N LYS A 14 65.53 10.02 -20.59
CA LYS A 14 65.41 11.48 -20.75
C LYS A 14 64.36 11.95 -19.74
N ALA A 15 64.73 12.82 -18.81
CA ALA A 15 63.78 13.48 -17.94
C ALA A 15 62.80 14.28 -18.83
N PRO A 16 61.47 14.11 -18.68
CA PRO A 16 60.52 14.94 -19.40
C PRO A 16 60.66 16.37 -18.89
N LYS A 17 60.76 17.34 -19.82
CA LYS A 17 60.66 18.77 -19.49
C LYS A 17 59.32 18.99 -18.80
N ILE A 18 59.35 19.40 -17.54
CA ILE A 18 58.17 19.76 -16.77
C ILE A 18 57.64 21.06 -17.37
N ASN A 19 56.58 20.97 -18.17
CA ASN A 19 55.73 22.13 -18.44
C ASN A 19 55.03 22.50 -17.12
N PRO A 20 54.99 23.78 -16.73
CA PRO A 20 54.36 24.24 -15.48
C PRO A 20 52.84 24.35 -15.58
N ASP A 21 52.20 23.49 -16.39
CA ASP A 21 50.75 23.39 -16.44
C ASP A 21 50.34 22.16 -15.61
N PRO A 22 49.45 22.32 -14.61
CA PRO A 22 49.08 21.25 -13.72
C PRO A 22 48.41 20.11 -14.52
N PRO A 23 48.79 18.84 -14.32
CA PRO A 23 48.07 17.73 -14.90
C PRO A 23 46.63 17.75 -14.37
N ILE A 24 45.66 17.89 -15.27
CA ILE A 24 44.26 18.14 -14.90
C ILE A 24 43.63 16.90 -14.25
N PHE A 25 44.20 15.70 -14.40
CA PHE A 25 43.74 14.50 -13.69
C PHE A 25 44.90 13.55 -13.37
N ASP A 26 45.23 13.43 -12.09
CA ASP A 26 45.99 12.31 -11.54
C ASP A 26 44.98 11.23 -11.12
N LEU A 27 44.85 10.18 -11.92
CA LEU A 27 43.91 9.07 -11.67
C LEU A 27 44.58 8.07 -10.73
N GLU A 28 44.76 8.46 -9.46
CA GLU A 28 44.99 7.51 -8.37
C GLU A 28 43.68 6.71 -8.22
N VAL A 29 43.68 5.44 -8.65
CA VAL A 29 42.54 4.53 -8.47
C VAL A 29 42.41 4.19 -6.98
N ARG A 30 41.94 5.15 -6.18
CA ARG A 30 41.52 4.93 -4.80
C ARG A 30 40.17 4.25 -4.83
N ASN A 31 40.14 3.03 -4.32
CA ASN A 31 38.93 2.22 -4.23
C ASN A 31 37.78 3.01 -3.56
N PRO A 32 36.75 3.44 -4.32
CA PRO A 32 35.74 4.38 -3.83
C PRO A 32 34.89 3.79 -2.70
N ILE A 33 34.80 2.46 -2.67
CA ILE A 33 34.06 1.70 -1.65
C ILE A 33 34.69 1.90 -0.27
N THR A 34 36.02 1.98 -0.19
CA THR A 34 36.73 2.17 1.08
C THR A 34 36.51 3.57 1.64
N TYR A 35 36.40 4.60 0.79
CA TYR A 35 36.12 5.97 1.20
C TYR A 35 34.68 6.11 1.75
N ILE A 36 33.70 5.54 1.04
CA ILE A 36 32.30 5.53 1.47
C ILE A 36 32.15 4.77 2.80
N ARG A 37 32.82 3.62 2.96
CA ARG A 37 32.79 2.85 4.21
C ARG A 37 33.39 3.63 5.39
N ASN A 38 34.50 4.33 5.17
CA ASN A 38 35.13 5.15 6.21
C ASN A 38 34.30 6.40 6.53
N TRP A 39 33.67 7.02 5.53
CA TRP A 39 32.74 8.13 5.70
C TRP A 39 31.51 7.74 6.52
N TRP A 40 30.89 6.59 6.21
CA TRP A 40 29.78 6.05 7.00
C TRP A 40 30.16 5.75 8.45
N LYS A 41 31.37 5.21 8.70
CA LYS A 41 31.87 5.01 10.07
C LYS A 41 32.01 6.33 10.85
N LYS A 42 32.43 7.42 10.19
CA LYS A 42 32.51 8.75 10.81
C LYS A 42 31.14 9.34 11.14
N ILE A 43 30.16 9.15 10.25
CA ILE A 43 28.77 9.58 10.49
C ILE A 43 28.15 8.86 11.69
N ILE A 44 28.37 7.55 11.81
CA ILE A 44 27.81 6.74 12.90
C ILE A 44 28.57 7.00 14.22
N GLY A 45 29.85 7.37 14.14
CA GLY A 45 30.71 7.64 15.30
C GLY A 45 30.58 9.03 15.93
N ASN A 46 29.61 9.87 15.50
CA ASN A 46 29.45 11.26 15.93
C ASN A 46 30.70 12.15 15.73
N GLU A 47 31.63 11.76 14.86
CA GLU A 47 32.71 12.64 14.42
C GLU A 47 32.10 13.69 13.49
N GLY A 48 31.87 14.90 14.01
CA GLY A 48 31.25 15.99 13.25
C GLY A 48 31.91 16.18 11.88
N VAL A 49 31.12 16.03 10.82
CA VAL A 49 31.60 16.20 9.44
C VAL A 49 31.43 17.65 9.05
N GLU A 50 32.53 18.41 9.00
CA GLU A 50 32.52 19.77 8.48
C GLU A 50 32.45 19.75 6.94
N ILE A 51 31.25 19.94 6.38
CA ILE A 51 31.05 20.02 4.93
C ILE A 51 31.13 21.49 4.50
N LYS A 52 32.30 21.92 4.03
CA LYS A 52 32.47 23.23 3.39
C LYS A 52 32.05 23.17 1.92
N VAL A 53 30.79 23.51 1.65
CA VAL A 53 30.28 23.60 0.27
C VAL A 53 30.38 25.03 -0.23
N LYS A 54 31.25 25.27 -1.21
CA LYS A 54 31.30 26.55 -1.94
C LYS A 54 30.34 26.48 -3.13
N VAL A 55 29.10 26.91 -2.91
CA VAL A 55 28.04 26.82 -3.90
C VAL A 55 28.04 28.07 -4.79
N ARG A 56 28.04 27.88 -6.12
CA ARG A 56 27.81 28.97 -7.08
C ARG A 56 26.30 29.24 -7.18
N PRO A 57 25.83 30.48 -7.40
CA PRO A 57 24.40 30.81 -7.35
C PRO A 57 23.51 29.90 -8.20
N ILE A 58 23.98 29.52 -9.39
CA ILE A 58 23.26 28.62 -10.31
C ILE A 58 23.15 27.19 -9.74
N THR A 59 24.21 26.69 -9.11
CA THR A 59 24.20 25.36 -8.48
C THR A 59 23.32 25.31 -7.23
N THR A 60 23.13 26.44 -6.53
CA THR A 60 22.25 26.54 -5.37
C THR A 60 20.79 26.28 -5.75
N LEU A 61 20.33 26.84 -6.88
CA LEU A 61 18.96 26.61 -7.37
C LEU A 61 18.70 25.13 -7.67
N LEU A 62 19.69 24.44 -8.23
CA LEU A 62 19.57 23.03 -8.58
C LEU A 62 19.50 22.15 -7.32
N ILE A 63 20.34 22.44 -6.31
CA ILE A 63 20.32 21.73 -5.01
C ILE A 63 19.00 21.99 -4.28
N VAL A 64 18.53 23.24 -4.25
CA VAL A 64 17.24 23.59 -3.62
C VAL A 64 16.09 22.89 -4.32
N ALA A 65 16.07 22.86 -5.66
CA ALA A 65 15.07 22.12 -6.42
C ALA A 65 15.08 20.62 -6.10
N LEU A 66 16.26 20.02 -5.96
CA LEU A 66 16.44 18.59 -5.68
C LEU A 66 16.07 18.20 -4.24
N VAL A 67 16.39 19.05 -3.27
CA VAL A 67 16.00 18.86 -1.87
C VAL A 67 14.49 19.05 -1.71
N LEU A 68 13.92 20.05 -2.39
CA LEU A 68 12.48 20.29 -2.35
C LEU A 68 11.72 19.14 -3.03
N THR A 69 12.14 18.59 -4.17
CA THR A 69 11.46 17.42 -4.79
C THR A 69 11.56 16.16 -3.93
N GLY A 70 12.69 15.97 -3.24
CA GLY A 70 12.89 14.81 -2.36
C GLY A 70 12.06 14.84 -1.08
N THR A 71 11.66 16.03 -0.60
CA THR A 71 10.96 16.20 0.68
C THR A 71 9.51 16.67 0.53
N TYR A 72 9.19 17.37 -0.56
CA TYR A 72 7.87 17.90 -0.86
C TYR A 72 7.54 17.66 -2.34
N GLY A 73 6.36 17.11 -2.63
CA GLY A 73 5.96 16.85 -4.02
C GLY A 73 6.09 18.09 -4.92
N LEU A 74 6.25 17.87 -6.24
CA LEU A 74 6.52 18.87 -7.28
C LEU A 74 5.69 20.18 -7.19
N GLY A 75 4.50 20.17 -6.58
CA GLY A 75 3.65 21.35 -6.41
C GLY A 75 4.14 22.40 -5.42
N VAL A 76 4.99 22.06 -4.45
CA VAL A 76 5.54 23.03 -3.48
C VAL A 76 6.68 23.85 -4.10
N ILE A 77 7.43 23.24 -5.01
CA ILE A 77 8.54 23.88 -5.73
C ILE A 77 8.04 24.99 -6.65
N THR A 78 6.96 24.73 -7.39
CA THR A 78 6.33 25.73 -8.25
C THR A 78 5.77 26.91 -7.46
N ALA A 79 5.20 26.65 -6.28
CA ALA A 79 4.66 27.70 -5.41
C ALA A 79 5.75 28.60 -4.80
N PHE A 80 6.91 28.04 -4.46
CA PHE A 80 8.03 28.81 -3.92
C PHE A 80 8.73 29.66 -5.00
N LEU A 81 9.01 29.07 -6.18
CA LEU A 81 9.64 29.77 -7.31
C LEU A 81 8.75 30.91 -7.86
N ALA A 82 7.42 30.75 -7.83
CA ALA A 82 6.47 31.79 -8.22
C ALA A 82 6.44 33.01 -7.29
N LYS A 83 6.98 32.92 -6.06
CA LYS A 83 7.09 34.06 -5.13
C LYS A 83 8.38 34.87 -5.31
N VAL A 84 9.34 34.38 -6.08
CA VAL A 84 10.60 35.09 -6.34
C VAL A 84 10.39 36.09 -7.49
N PRO A 85 10.58 37.40 -7.28
CA PRO A 85 10.19 38.44 -8.24
C PRO A 85 10.96 38.42 -9.57
N TYR A 86 12.07 37.68 -9.67
CA TYR A 86 12.92 37.62 -10.88
C TYR A 86 12.79 36.33 -11.71
N ILE A 87 12.04 35.33 -11.25
CA ILE A 87 11.95 34.00 -11.91
C ILE A 87 10.62 33.84 -12.68
N LYS A 88 9.65 34.75 -12.47
CA LYS A 88 8.33 34.71 -13.10
C LYS A 88 8.36 34.79 -14.63
N ASP A 89 9.36 35.49 -15.19
CA ASP A 89 9.41 35.79 -16.64
C ASP A 89 10.25 34.80 -17.45
N VAL A 90 11.03 33.93 -16.79
CA VAL A 90 11.92 32.94 -17.44
C VAL A 90 11.38 31.53 -17.34
N LEU A 91 10.42 31.29 -16.44
CA LEU A 91 9.73 30.01 -16.37
C LEU A 91 8.68 29.94 -17.47
N PRO A 92 8.68 28.90 -18.33
CA PRO A 92 7.54 28.67 -19.21
C PRO A 92 6.30 28.61 -18.34
N THR A 93 5.30 29.44 -18.66
CA THR A 93 3.98 29.35 -18.05
C THR A 93 3.58 27.88 -18.08
N PRO A 94 3.41 27.21 -16.93
CA PRO A 94 2.99 25.83 -16.96
C PRO A 94 1.64 25.81 -17.65
N ALA A 95 1.59 25.17 -18.83
CA ALA A 95 0.32 24.80 -19.44
C ALA A 95 -0.53 24.16 -18.33
N PRO A 96 -1.84 24.48 -18.23
CA PRO A 96 -2.68 23.95 -17.18
C PRO A 96 -2.51 22.43 -17.18
N VAL A 97 -1.83 21.92 -16.16
CA VAL A 97 -1.79 20.50 -15.90
C VAL A 97 -3.24 20.17 -15.57
N VAL A 98 -3.93 19.58 -16.55
CA VAL A 98 -5.18 18.86 -16.32
C VAL A 98 -4.84 17.79 -15.30
N THR A 99 -5.00 18.13 -14.02
CA THR A 99 -5.13 17.13 -12.96
C THR A 99 -6.16 16.15 -13.48
N PRO A 100 -5.84 14.85 -13.61
CA PRO A 100 -6.86 13.88 -13.96
C PRO A 100 -7.93 14.03 -12.90
N THR A 101 -9.08 14.59 -13.28
CA THR A 101 -10.25 14.60 -12.44
C THR A 101 -10.44 13.14 -12.06
N PRO A 102 -10.46 12.77 -10.76
CA PRO A 102 -10.70 11.39 -10.41
C PRO A 102 -12.03 11.04 -11.08
N THR A 103 -11.98 10.13 -12.05
CA THR A 103 -13.19 9.54 -12.60
C THR A 103 -13.73 8.73 -11.43
N THR A 104 -14.54 9.35 -10.59
CA THR A 104 -15.21 8.68 -9.48
C THR A 104 -16.18 7.72 -10.13
N SER A 105 -15.69 6.53 -10.44
CA SER A 105 -16.53 5.43 -10.83
C SER A 105 -17.54 5.24 -9.69
N PRO A 106 -18.86 5.27 -9.97
CA PRO A 106 -19.88 5.07 -8.93
C PRO A 106 -19.86 3.62 -8.41
N TRP A 107 -19.14 2.73 -9.10
CA TRP A 107 -18.97 1.34 -8.74
C TRP A 107 -17.86 1.17 -7.71
N LYS A 108 -18.23 0.65 -6.54
CA LYS A 108 -17.30 0.31 -5.47
C LYS A 108 -17.39 -1.19 -5.19
N GLU A 109 -16.24 -1.83 -5.04
CA GLU A 109 -16.17 -3.22 -4.57
C GLU A 109 -16.67 -3.29 -3.13
N THR A 110 -17.68 -4.13 -2.88
CA THR A 110 -18.29 -4.33 -1.57
C THR A 110 -18.90 -5.72 -1.47
N ALA A 111 -19.27 -6.10 -0.26
CA ALA A 111 -20.03 -7.31 -0.02
C ALA A 111 -21.16 -7.05 0.97
N PHE A 112 -22.28 -7.71 0.73
CA PHE A 112 -23.47 -7.62 1.57
C PHE A 112 -23.89 -9.00 2.05
N SER A 113 -24.45 -9.04 3.26
CA SER A 113 -25.09 -10.22 3.80
C SER A 113 -26.57 -9.94 4.01
N GLY A 114 -27.41 -10.92 3.68
CA GLY A 114 -28.86 -10.72 3.74
C GLY A 114 -29.63 -11.96 3.31
N THR A 115 -30.95 -11.85 3.31
CA THR A 115 -31.83 -12.90 2.82
C THR A 115 -32.12 -12.67 1.35
N LEU A 116 -31.86 -13.67 0.52
CA LEU A 116 -32.14 -13.59 -0.91
C LEU A 116 -33.64 -13.74 -1.15
N ARG A 117 -34.22 -12.83 -1.93
CA ARG A 117 -35.61 -12.85 -2.38
C ARG A 117 -35.66 -12.78 -3.89
N TYR A 118 -36.65 -13.43 -4.48
CA TYR A 118 -36.95 -13.35 -5.89
C TYR A 118 -38.31 -12.67 -6.06
N SER A 119 -38.39 -11.67 -6.95
CA SER A 119 -39.66 -11.04 -7.31
C SER A 119 -40.10 -11.57 -8.68
N SER A 120 -41.26 -12.22 -8.73
CA SER A 120 -41.87 -12.67 -9.98
C SER A 120 -42.35 -11.52 -10.86
N VAL A 121 -42.64 -10.37 -10.27
CA VAL A 121 -43.15 -9.17 -10.99
C VAL A 121 -42.05 -8.53 -11.83
N THR A 122 -40.85 -8.40 -11.27
CA THR A 122 -39.70 -7.76 -11.95
C THR A 122 -38.72 -8.77 -12.54
N SER A 123 -38.91 -10.07 -12.26
CA SER A 123 -37.98 -11.15 -12.62
C SER A 123 -36.54 -10.89 -12.17
N LYS A 124 -36.38 -10.23 -11.01
CA LYS A 124 -35.08 -9.85 -10.44
C LYS A 124 -34.90 -10.45 -9.05
N TYR A 125 -33.63 -10.66 -8.70
CA TYR A 125 -33.21 -11.06 -7.37
C TYR A 125 -32.90 -9.84 -6.52
N TYR A 126 -33.31 -9.89 -5.26
CA TYR A 126 -33.10 -8.83 -4.28
C TYR A 126 -32.46 -9.41 -3.03
N LEU A 127 -31.50 -8.70 -2.45
CA LEU A 127 -30.91 -9.00 -1.17
C LEU A 127 -31.53 -8.09 -0.12
N THR A 128 -32.30 -8.67 0.80
CA THR A 128 -32.82 -7.95 1.96
C THR A 128 -31.78 -8.01 3.08
N THR A 129 -31.15 -6.87 3.38
CA THR A 129 -30.13 -6.75 4.42
C THR A 129 -30.75 -6.54 5.80
N THR A 130 -29.93 -6.61 6.85
CA THR A 130 -30.36 -6.35 8.24
C THR A 130 -30.77 -4.90 8.48
N SER A 131 -30.33 -3.96 7.63
CA SER A 131 -30.75 -2.55 7.66
C SER A 131 -32.13 -2.31 7.00
N ALA A 132 -32.87 -3.38 6.67
CA ALA A 132 -34.13 -3.34 5.94
C ALA A 132 -34.03 -2.70 4.54
N GLU A 133 -32.82 -2.66 3.98
CA GLU A 133 -32.55 -2.16 2.64
C GLU A 133 -32.64 -3.32 1.64
N ALA A 134 -33.22 -3.07 0.47
CA ALA A 134 -33.38 -4.04 -0.59
C ALA A 134 -32.43 -3.71 -1.75
N ILE A 135 -31.35 -4.49 -1.88
CA ILE A 135 -30.34 -4.29 -2.91
C ILE A 135 -30.68 -5.18 -4.09
N THR A 136 -30.73 -4.62 -5.30
CA THR A 136 -30.98 -5.40 -6.52
C THR A 136 -29.71 -6.16 -6.91
N LEU A 137 -29.81 -7.45 -7.15
CA LEU A 137 -28.70 -8.28 -7.58
C LEU A 137 -28.73 -8.48 -9.10
N GLU A 138 -27.64 -8.12 -9.75
CA GLU A 138 -27.36 -8.49 -11.13
C GLU A 138 -26.41 -9.69 -11.12
N VAL A 139 -26.98 -10.86 -11.40
CA VAL A 139 -26.28 -12.14 -11.27
C VAL A 139 -25.84 -12.61 -12.66
N PRO A 140 -24.54 -12.91 -12.86
CA PRO A 140 -24.07 -13.53 -14.09
C PRO A 140 -24.73 -14.90 -14.33
N PRO A 141 -24.97 -15.31 -15.58
CA PRO A 141 -25.64 -16.57 -15.91
C PRO A 141 -24.85 -17.82 -15.48
N SER A 142 -23.59 -17.68 -15.07
CA SER A 142 -22.74 -18.76 -14.58
C SER A 142 -23.09 -19.23 -13.17
N VAL A 143 -23.89 -18.48 -12.41
CA VAL A 143 -24.14 -18.74 -10.99
C VAL A 143 -25.60 -19.16 -10.75
N ASP A 144 -25.82 -20.37 -10.22
CA ASP A 144 -27.15 -20.88 -9.87
C ASP A 144 -27.65 -20.30 -8.54
N VAL A 145 -28.27 -19.13 -8.61
CA VAL A 145 -28.79 -18.39 -7.46
C VAL A 145 -30.19 -18.86 -7.04
N ALA A 146 -30.88 -19.64 -7.89
CA ALA A 146 -32.23 -20.12 -7.63
C ALA A 146 -32.30 -21.01 -6.38
N ARG A 147 -31.27 -21.83 -6.13
CA ARG A 147 -31.19 -22.72 -4.95
C ARG A 147 -31.02 -22.00 -3.61
N LEU A 148 -30.64 -20.72 -3.67
CA LEU A 148 -30.34 -19.90 -2.51
C LEU A 148 -31.49 -18.98 -2.13
N VAL A 149 -32.57 -18.93 -2.92
CA VAL A 149 -33.74 -18.09 -2.65
C VAL A 149 -34.35 -18.47 -1.29
N GLY A 150 -34.63 -17.47 -0.47
CA GLY A 150 -35.15 -17.63 0.89
C GLY A 150 -34.08 -17.95 1.94
N LYS A 151 -32.82 -18.19 1.54
CA LYS A 151 -31.71 -18.42 2.46
C LYS A 151 -30.94 -17.14 2.73
N ARG A 152 -30.23 -17.12 3.86
CA ARG A 152 -29.25 -16.08 4.16
C ARG A 152 -28.00 -16.34 3.32
N ILE A 153 -27.55 -15.34 2.60
CA ILE A 153 -26.40 -15.42 1.70
C ILE A 153 -25.43 -14.28 1.99
N PHE A 154 -24.20 -14.47 1.52
CA PHE A 154 -23.17 -13.47 1.40
C PHE A 154 -22.87 -13.27 -0.09
N ALA A 155 -23.08 -12.04 -0.59
CA ALA A 155 -22.87 -11.68 -1.99
C ALA A 155 -21.79 -10.60 -2.08
N ALA A 156 -20.77 -10.82 -2.91
CA ALA A 156 -19.67 -9.90 -3.14
C ALA A 156 -19.67 -9.40 -4.59
N GLY A 157 -19.22 -8.17 -4.81
CA GLY A 157 -19.02 -7.61 -6.14
C GLY A 157 -19.06 -6.09 -6.19
N LYS A 158 -19.43 -5.54 -7.35
CA LYS A 158 -19.43 -4.11 -7.61
C LYS A 158 -20.80 -3.52 -7.31
N TYR A 159 -20.87 -2.66 -6.30
CA TYR A 159 -22.08 -1.96 -5.91
C TYR A 159 -22.07 -0.53 -6.43
N ASN A 160 -23.20 -0.12 -6.99
CA ASN A 160 -23.47 1.26 -7.35
C ASN A 160 -24.49 1.85 -6.38
N LYS A 161 -24.04 2.80 -5.57
CA LYS A 161 -24.87 3.49 -4.57
C LYS A 161 -25.98 4.36 -5.17
N LEU A 162 -25.85 4.77 -6.43
CA LEU A 162 -26.86 5.61 -7.08
C LEU A 162 -28.08 4.80 -7.55
N THR A 163 -27.88 3.52 -7.87
CA THR A 163 -28.91 2.66 -8.45
C THR A 163 -29.33 1.51 -7.53
N ASP A 164 -28.66 1.35 -6.38
CA ASP A 164 -28.81 0.22 -5.47
C ASP A 164 -28.69 -1.15 -6.16
N VAL A 165 -27.74 -1.23 -7.10
CA VAL A 165 -27.44 -2.46 -7.86
C VAL A 165 -26.09 -3.00 -7.43
N LEU A 166 -26.06 -4.28 -7.09
CA LEU A 166 -24.84 -5.07 -6.89
C LEU A 166 -24.67 -6.02 -8.06
N ILE A 167 -23.63 -5.80 -8.87
CA ILE A 167 -23.16 -6.78 -9.85
C ILE A 167 -22.38 -7.84 -9.09
N VAL A 168 -22.94 -9.05 -9.03
CA VAL A 168 -22.41 -10.13 -8.21
C VAL A 168 -21.23 -10.78 -8.92
N SER A 169 -20.08 -10.81 -8.25
CA SER A 169 -18.91 -11.59 -8.69
C SER A 169 -18.88 -12.96 -8.01
N ASP A 170 -19.28 -13.04 -6.75
CA ASP A 170 -19.30 -14.28 -5.96
C ASP A 170 -20.49 -14.30 -5.00
N ILE A 171 -21.02 -15.51 -4.76
CA ILE A 171 -22.16 -15.75 -3.89
C ILE A 171 -21.94 -17.01 -3.06
N SER A 172 -22.15 -16.92 -1.75
CA SER A 172 -22.08 -18.07 -0.86
C SER A 172 -23.28 -18.11 0.08
N GLY A 173 -23.78 -19.30 0.35
CA GLY A 173 -24.84 -19.51 1.34
C GLY A 173 -24.26 -19.44 2.75
N LEU A 174 -24.85 -18.62 3.62
CA LEU A 174 -24.51 -18.63 5.04
C LEU A 174 -25.32 -19.75 5.70
N ALA A 175 -24.63 -20.75 6.25
CA ALA A 175 -25.26 -21.85 6.97
C ALA A 175 -26.04 -21.33 8.18
N ILE A 176 -27.25 -21.87 8.37
CA ILE A 176 -28.17 -21.51 9.45
C ILE A 176 -27.73 -22.28 10.70
N LEU A 177 -27.46 -21.60 11.81
CA LEU A 177 -27.54 -22.26 13.12
C LEU A 177 -29.03 -22.58 13.39
N PRO A 178 -29.35 -23.76 13.93
CA PRO A 178 -30.73 -24.19 14.13
C PRO A 178 -31.50 -23.17 14.97
N THR A 179 -32.61 -22.67 14.44
CA THR A 179 -33.51 -21.70 15.07
C THR A 179 -34.35 -22.30 16.20
N SER A 180 -34.37 -23.63 16.33
CA SER A 180 -35.13 -24.30 17.39
C SER A 180 -34.21 -24.56 18.58
N PRO A 181 -34.35 -23.86 19.72
CA PRO A 181 -33.76 -24.32 20.96
C PRO A 181 -34.34 -25.71 21.26
N GLN A 182 -33.49 -26.73 21.40
CA GLN A 182 -33.93 -28.01 21.95
C GLN A 182 -34.34 -27.74 23.40
N PRO A 183 -35.59 -28.03 23.81
CA PRO A 183 -35.97 -27.90 25.20
C PRO A 183 -35.11 -28.89 26.01
N ILE A 184 -34.45 -28.37 27.05
CA ILE A 184 -33.74 -29.22 28.01
C ILE A 184 -34.82 -30.07 28.72
N PRO A 185 -34.68 -31.41 28.76
CA PRO A 185 -35.63 -32.25 29.46
C PRO A 185 -35.65 -31.84 30.94
N THR A 186 -36.74 -31.21 31.36
CA THR A 186 -36.95 -30.85 32.76
C THR A 186 -37.50 -32.09 33.45
N VAL A 187 -36.66 -32.77 34.22
CA VAL A 187 -37.13 -33.85 35.10
C VAL A 187 -37.88 -33.22 36.27
N PHE A 188 -39.17 -33.55 36.41
CA PHE A 188 -39.92 -33.19 37.61
C PHE A 188 -39.39 -34.01 38.79
N PRO A 189 -39.08 -33.39 39.95
CA PRO A 189 -38.68 -34.14 41.13
C PRO A 189 -39.86 -35.02 41.57
N SER A 190 -39.57 -36.31 41.77
CA SER A 190 -40.54 -37.27 42.31
C SER A 190 -40.96 -36.84 43.72
N PRO A 191 -42.25 -36.90 44.09
CA PRO A 191 -42.66 -36.62 45.46
C PRO A 191 -41.96 -37.59 46.42
N SER A 192 -41.38 -37.03 47.47
CA SER A 192 -40.76 -37.77 48.57
C SER A 192 -41.82 -38.67 49.23
N PRO A 193 -41.49 -39.91 49.65
CA PRO A 193 -42.42 -40.73 50.40
C PRO A 193 -42.82 -39.99 51.69
N SER A 194 -44.14 -39.92 51.93
CA SER A 194 -44.71 -39.40 53.17
C SER A 194 -44.61 -40.49 54.22
N ASP A 195 -43.75 -40.32 55.22
CA ASP A 195 -43.77 -41.14 56.42
C ASP A 195 -45.08 -40.89 57.16
N SER A 196 -46.05 -41.77 56.96
CA SER A 196 -47.25 -41.83 57.80
C SER A 196 -46.88 -42.56 59.09
N PRO A 197 -46.97 -41.94 60.27
CA PRO A 197 -46.81 -42.67 61.52
C PRO A 197 -47.96 -43.68 61.64
N ILE A 198 -47.62 -44.96 61.81
CA ILE A 198 -48.58 -46.02 62.15
C ILE A 198 -48.97 -45.80 63.62
N PRO A 199 -50.22 -45.45 63.95
CA PRO A 199 -50.66 -45.38 65.34
C PRO A 199 -51.13 -46.76 65.75
N GLY A 200 -50.32 -47.45 66.56
CA GLY A 200 -50.77 -48.63 67.28
C GLY A 200 -49.72 -49.73 67.39
N GLN A 201 -48.85 -49.63 68.39
CA GLN A 201 -48.49 -50.79 69.20
C GLN A 201 -48.48 -50.36 70.67
N LEU A 202 -49.38 -51.01 71.42
CA LEU A 202 -49.39 -51.16 72.87
C LEU A 202 -48.27 -52.13 73.29
#